data_AF-A0A173RKX1-F1
#
_entry.id   AF-A0A173RKX1-F1
#
_cell.length_a   1.000
_cell.length_b   1.000
_cell.length_c   1.000
_cell.angle_alpha   90.00
_cell.angle_beta   90.00
_cell.angle_gamma   90.00
#
_symmetry.space_group_name_H-M   'P 1'
#
loop_
_entity.id
_entity.type
_entity.pdbx_description
1 polymer ?
#
loop_
_entity_poly.entity_id
_entity_poly.type
_entity_poly.pdbx_seq_one_letter_code
_entity_poly.pdbx_strand_id
1 'polypeptide(L)' 'MHFEKDDIPPGFGMLLGRNENAMKCFSGMTDTEKEDVIRQAQAARSTDDIAQIIECTLR' A
#
# COMPACT_ATOMS: atom_id res chain seq x y z
N MET A 1 12.19 -0.18 -9.86
CA MET A 1 11.94 1.26 -9.65
C MET A 1 12.43 1.70 -8.27
N HIS A 2 12.74 2.98 -8.07
CA HIS A 2 13.02 3.54 -6.74
C HIS A 2 11.73 4.22 -6.27
N PHE A 3 11.12 3.73 -5.20
CA PHE A 3 10.00 4.42 -4.56
C PHE A 3 10.58 5.59 -3.78
N GLU A 4 10.26 6.82 -4.16
CA GLU A 4 10.65 7.96 -3.34
C GLU A 4 9.78 7.99 -2.08
N LYS A 5 10.34 8.53 -1.00
CA LYS A 5 9.62 8.62 0.27
C LYS A 5 8.33 9.44 0.13
N ASP A 6 8.28 10.35 -0.83
CA ASP A 6 7.13 11.18 -1.16
C ASP A 6 6.04 10.41 -1.92
N ASP A 7 6.36 9.26 -2.51
CA ASP A 7 5.37 8.41 -3.18
C ASP A 7 4.52 7.62 -2.18
N ILE A 8 5.04 7.34 -0.99
CA ILE A 8 4.30 6.53 -0.01
C ILE A 8 3.32 7.40 0.77
N PRO A 9 2.00 7.14 0.69
CA PRO A 9 1.01 7.92 1.40
C PRO A 9 1.23 7.87 2.91
N PRO A 10 1.01 8.98 3.64
CA PRO A 10 1.06 9.00 5.09
C PRO A 10 0.17 7.89 5.68
N GLY A 11 0.75 7.08 6.55
CA GLY A 11 0.04 5.97 7.20
C GLY A 11 0.00 4.65 6.41
N PHE A 12 0.35 4.62 5.12
CA PHE A 12 0.38 3.38 4.33
C PHE A 12 1.28 2.32 4.95
N GLY A 13 2.55 2.66 5.23
CA GLY A 13 3.49 1.72 5.84
C GLY A 13 3.05 1.22 7.23
N MET A 14 2.38 2.08 8.01
CA MET A 14 1.86 1.72 9.33
C MET A 14 0.66 0.76 9.24
N LEU A 15 -0.26 1.00 8.29
CA LEU A 15 -1.41 0.13 8.05
C LEU A 15 -0.99 -1.20 7.43
N LEU A 16 -0.07 -1.18 6.47
CA LEU A 16 0.50 -2.38 5.87
C LEU A 16 1.18 -3.23 6.94
N GLY A 17 1.99 -2.62 7.81
CA GLY A 17 2.66 -3.30 8.91
C GLY A 17 1.74 -3.93 9.97
N ARG A 18 0.46 -3.53 10.02
CA ARG A 18 -0.55 -4.13 10.92
C ARG A 18 -1.14 -5.43 10.35
N ASN A 19 -0.97 -5.70 9.06
CA ASN A 19 -1.51 -6.88 8.41
C ASN A 19 -0.36 -7.70 7.80
N GLU A 20 0.06 -8.76 8.49
CA GLU A 20 1.17 -9.62 8.06
C GLU A 20 0.91 -10.28 6.69
N ASN A 21 -0.34 -10.64 6.39
CA ASN A 21 -0.69 -11.23 5.09
C ASN A 21 -0.55 -10.18 3.99
N ALA A 22 -1.05 -8.96 4.22
CA ALA A 22 -0.88 -7.86 3.29
C ALA A 22 0.59 -7.50 3.08
N MET A 23 1.41 -7.51 4.14
CA MET A 23 2.85 -7.34 4.02
C MET A 23 3.49 -8.41 3.15
N LYS A 24 3.15 -9.69 3.35
CA LYS A 24 3.69 -10.78 2.53
C LYS A 24 3.26 -10.64 1.08
N CYS A 25 1.99 -10.35 0.84
CA CYS A 25 1.41 -10.14 -0.49
C CYS A 25 2.12 -8.97 -1.19
N PHE A 26 2.20 -7.82 -0.53
CA PHE A 26 2.92 -6.65 -1.02
C PHE A 26 4.40 -6.93 -1.26
N SER A 27 5.07 -7.70 -0.39
CA SER A 27 6.49 -8.03 -0.59
C SER A 27 6.75 -8.88 -1.83
N GLY A 28 5.82 -9.79 -2.16
CA GLY A 28 5.88 -10.70 -3.29
C GLY A 28 5.43 -10.11 -4.63
N MET A 29 4.77 -8.94 -4.60
CA MET A 29 4.38 -8.20 -5.80
C MET A 29 5.58 -7.67 -6.58
N THR A 30 5.40 -7.58 -7.90
CA THR A 30 6.30 -6.88 -8.81
C THR A 30 6.31 -5.37 -8.54
N ASP A 31 7.33 -4.68 -9.03
CA ASP A 31 7.43 -3.21 -8.88
C ASP A 31 6.19 -2.49 -9.44
N THR A 32 5.68 -2.93 -10.59
CA THR A 32 4.47 -2.37 -11.22
C THR A 32 3.23 -2.55 -10.36
N GLU A 33 3.06 -3.71 -9.75
CA GLU A 33 1.92 -3.99 -8.86
C GLU A 33 2.00 -3.16 -7.58
N LYS A 34 3.21 -3.02 -7.00
CA LYS A 34 3.46 -2.15 -5.85
C LYS A 34 3.15 -0.69 -6.18
N GLU A 35 3.55 -0.22 -7.35
CA GLU A 35 3.23 1.13 -7.84
C GLU A 35 1.73 1.37 -7.97
N ASP A 36 0.98 0.39 -8.49
CA ASP A 36 -0.47 0.52 -8.62
C ASP A 36 -1.16 0.62 -7.25
N VAL A 37 -0.75 -0.21 -6.29
CA VAL A 37 -1.26 -0.15 -4.90
C VAL A 37 -0.93 1.19 -4.24
N ILE A 38 0.30 1.67 -4.40
CA ILE A 38 0.74 2.96 -3.85
C ILE A 38 -0.04 4.11 -4.50
N ARG A 39 -0.26 4.08 -5.81
CA ARG A 39 -1.07 5.08 -6.54
C ARG A 39 -2.52 5.10 -6.06
N GLN A 40 -3.12 3.93 -5.86
CA GLN A 40 -4.47 3.84 -5.30
C GLN A 40 -4.51 4.44 -3.89
N ALA A 41 -3.52 4.11 -3.05
CA ALA A 41 -3.42 4.67 -1.71
C ALA A 41 -3.09 6.18 -1.69
N GLN A 42 -2.41 6.72 -2.71
CA GLN A 42 -2.21 8.16 -2.88
C GLN A 42 -3.52 8.88 -3.26
N ALA A 43 -4.36 8.24 -4.07
CA ALA A 43 -5.66 8.78 -4.47
C ALA A 43 -6.71 8.71 -3.35
N ALA A 44 -6.43 7.94 -2.29
CA ALA A 44 -7.27 7.82 -1.11
C ALA A 44 -7.37 9.15 -0.36
N ARG A 45 -8.56 9.48 0.17
CA ARG A 45 -8.80 10.77 0.85
C ARG A 45 -8.63 10.67 2.36
N SER A 46 -8.61 9.45 2.89
CA SER A 46 -8.58 9.15 4.32
C SER A 46 -7.70 7.94 4.61
N THR A 47 -7.22 7.86 5.85
CA THR A 47 -6.49 6.68 6.37
C THR A 47 -7.34 5.41 6.30
N ASP A 48 -8.66 5.52 6.49
CA ASP A 48 -9.59 4.38 6.36
C ASP A 48 -9.69 3.87 4.92
N ASP A 49 -9.66 4.76 3.92
CA ASP A 49 -9.65 4.38 2.51
C ASP A 49 -8.36 3.60 2.18
N ILE A 50 -7.21 4.05 2.72
CA ILE A 50 -5.93 3.34 2.57
C ILE A 50 -6.01 1.96 3.22
N ALA A 51 -6.62 1.85 4.40
CA ALA A 51 -6.80 0.57 5.08
C ALA A 51 -7.67 -0.38 4.24
N GLN A 52 -8.76 0.11 3.63
CA GLN A 52 -9.58 -0.69 2.72
C GLN A 52 -8.81 -1.12 1.47
N ILE A 53 -7.98 -0.26 0.89
CA ILE A 53 -7.16 -0.63 -0.28
C ILE A 53 -6.20 -1.77 0.09
N ILE A 54 -5.55 -1.68 1.25
CA ILE A 54 -4.68 -2.75 1.77
C ILE A 54 -5.49 -4.04 1.99
N GLU A 55 -6.65 -3.95 2.65
CA GLU A 55 -7.48 -5.13 2.93
C GLU A 55 -8.14 -5.76 1.69
N CYS A 56 -8.46 -4.98 0.65
CA CYS A 56 -9.10 -5.46 -0.56
C CYS A 56 -8.08 -5.95 -1.60
N THR A 57 -6.93 -5.29 -1.69
CA THR A 57 -5.93 -5.56 -2.74
C THR A 57 -4.85 -6.53 -2.28
N LEU A 58 -4.49 -6.52 -0.99
CA LEU A 58 -3.38 -7.31 -0.43
C LEU A 58 -3.92 -8.44 0.47
N ARG A 59 -4.79 -9.30 -0.08
CA ARG A 59 -5.34 -10.48 0.62
C ARG A 59 -4.44 -11.70 0.52
#